data_AF-A0A3N4HSB0-F1
#
_entry.id   AF-A0A3N4HSB0-F1
#
_cell.length_a   1.000
_cell.length_b   1.000
_cell.length_c   1.000
_cell.angle_alpha   90.00
_cell.angle_beta   90.00
_cell.angle_gamma   90.00
#
_symmetry.space_group_name_H-M   'P 1'
#
loop_
_entity.id
_entity.type
_entity.pdbx_description
1 polymer ?
#
loop_
_entity_poly.entity_id
_entity_poly.type
_entity_poly.pdbx_seq_one_letter_code
_entity_poly.pdbx_strand_id
1 'polypeptide(L)'
;MGNYYSSPGPRPSTPPPGSKSTLSSTTSDSASPNASGQNANKPIDDKAALEEETSKNNEILKAKELAESRYRQLLSETTAARKKYEELRDQCEKAQNSSVSTSGNSVDDWLLNLTKNVQKTNGGKHPKEKRQADEEPGVDQGFTCLEGGPWPECSASPNKYGFNMYTTLSMFFTGGGVSLSPNSIAKEAREAIGRELLMFISQWSTKYPESSDFYPHGSNEDYDFETMEPTTMRTREEEEAIAQWMLTGLHALREAERRVRELKTVEEWRAFGIERIRVGWEVPAFMDPEYEGWMEECWLPLKGPYLSWYEMVECDLVKFSETRIFKIIHAHYPKAAETMIEQPKLEVQGS
;
A
#
# COMPACT_ATOMS: atom_id res chain seq x y z
N MET A 1 -52.65 10.13 -13.11
CA MET A 1 -52.74 11.53 -13.58
C MET A 1 -51.40 12.17 -13.30
N GLY A 2 -50.66 12.46 -14.36
CA GLY A 2 -49.26 12.88 -14.28
C GLY A 2 -49.08 14.37 -14.06
N ASN A 3 -47.84 14.75 -13.75
CA ASN A 3 -47.20 15.95 -14.23
C ASN A 3 -45.68 15.71 -14.18
N TYR A 4 -45.11 15.42 -15.34
CA TYR A 4 -43.67 15.45 -15.59
C TYR A 4 -43.29 16.91 -15.86
N TYR A 5 -42.38 17.46 -15.07
CA TYR A 5 -41.67 18.70 -15.41
C TYR A 5 -40.46 18.34 -16.27
N SER A 6 -40.52 18.72 -17.55
CA SER A 6 -39.39 18.64 -18.48
C SER A 6 -38.45 19.82 -18.23
N SER A 7 -37.22 19.55 -17.81
CA SER A 7 -36.13 20.53 -17.84
C SER A 7 -35.54 20.64 -19.25
N PRO A 8 -35.19 21.86 -19.72
CA PRO A 8 -34.61 22.06 -21.03
C PRO A 8 -33.15 21.61 -21.07
N GLY A 9 -32.81 20.77 -22.05
CA GLY A 9 -31.43 20.31 -22.28
C GLY A 9 -30.51 21.43 -22.79
N PRO A 10 -29.18 21.29 -22.59
CA PRO A 10 -28.20 22.27 -23.04
C PRO A 10 -28.02 22.22 -24.56
N ARG A 11 -27.83 23.40 -25.18
CA ARG A 11 -27.47 23.54 -26.59
C ARG A 11 -25.98 23.20 -26.81
N PRO A 12 -25.62 22.49 -27.89
CA PRO A 12 -24.22 22.25 -28.23
C PRO A 12 -23.55 23.53 -28.73
N SER A 13 -22.41 23.86 -28.15
CA SER A 13 -21.48 24.90 -28.59
C SER A 13 -20.64 24.39 -29.76
N THR A 14 -20.69 25.13 -30.87
CA THR A 14 -19.85 24.93 -32.06
C THR A 14 -18.38 25.24 -31.76
N PRO A 15 -17.42 24.40 -32.21
CA PRO A 15 -16.00 24.70 -32.07
C PRO A 15 -15.51 25.70 -33.14
N PRO A 16 -14.54 26.59 -32.83
CA PRO A 16 -13.91 27.46 -33.82
C PRO A 16 -12.89 26.69 -34.69
N PRO A 17 -12.66 27.15 -35.95
CA PRO A 17 -11.80 26.47 -36.90
C PRO A 17 -10.30 26.67 -36.61
N GLY A 18 -9.53 25.62 -36.86
CA GLY A 18 -8.10 25.51 -36.54
C GLY A 18 -7.18 26.44 -37.33
N SER A 19 -6.18 26.95 -36.63
CA SER A 19 -4.99 27.60 -37.17
C SER A 19 -3.89 26.56 -37.38
N LYS A 20 -3.60 26.27 -38.66
CA LYS A 20 -2.41 25.54 -39.09
C LYS A 20 -1.16 26.37 -38.79
N SER A 21 -0.21 25.83 -38.03
CA SER A 21 1.13 26.38 -37.92
C SER A 21 2.12 25.49 -38.67
N THR A 22 2.77 26.12 -39.65
CA THR A 22 3.82 25.62 -40.53
C THR A 22 5.12 25.36 -39.76
N LEU A 23 5.64 24.13 -39.83
CA LEU A 23 7.02 23.81 -39.45
C LEU A 23 7.95 24.13 -40.62
N SER A 24 8.74 25.18 -40.47
CA SER A 24 9.87 25.51 -41.34
C SER A 24 11.11 24.73 -40.91
N SER A 25 11.61 23.93 -41.83
CA SER A 25 12.92 23.28 -41.84
C SER A 25 14.03 24.31 -42.02
N THR A 26 15.02 24.31 -41.13
CA THR A 26 16.35 24.91 -41.39
C THR A 26 17.44 23.93 -41.00
N THR A 27 17.98 23.29 -42.03
CA THR A 27 19.30 22.68 -42.08
C THR A 27 20.37 23.76 -41.90
N SER A 28 21.38 23.50 -41.07
CA SER A 28 22.61 24.30 -41.03
C SER A 28 23.77 23.38 -40.74
N ASP A 29 24.42 22.94 -41.82
CA ASP A 29 25.83 22.57 -41.84
C ASP A 29 26.68 23.72 -41.31
N SER A 30 27.71 23.44 -40.50
CA SER A 30 29.09 23.84 -40.83
C SER A 30 30.12 23.55 -39.72
N ALA A 31 31.26 23.03 -40.19
CA ALA A 31 32.64 23.28 -39.74
C ALA A 31 33.17 22.60 -38.46
N SER A 32 33.89 21.49 -38.68
CA SER A 32 35.14 21.19 -37.98
C SER A 32 36.20 22.27 -38.24
N PRO A 33 37.15 22.45 -37.31
CA PRO A 33 38.54 22.31 -37.75
C PRO A 33 39.38 21.40 -36.85
N ASN A 34 40.29 20.72 -37.53
CA ASN A 34 41.48 20.03 -37.05
C ASN A 34 42.11 20.63 -35.79
N ALA A 35 42.35 19.78 -34.80
CA ALA A 35 43.49 19.92 -33.91
C ALA A 35 44.18 18.55 -33.80
N SER A 36 45.20 18.37 -34.64
CA SER A 36 46.15 17.26 -34.56
C SER A 36 46.99 17.40 -33.28
N GLY A 37 46.51 16.83 -32.19
CA GLY A 37 47.28 16.58 -30.98
C GLY A 37 47.72 15.12 -30.96
N GLN A 38 48.97 14.86 -31.36
CA GLN A 38 49.64 13.59 -31.14
C GLN A 38 49.77 13.37 -29.62
N ASN A 39 48.81 12.68 -29.02
CA ASN A 39 48.94 12.18 -27.65
C ASN A 39 49.41 10.72 -27.74
N ALA A 40 50.65 10.51 -27.32
CA ALA A 40 51.25 9.19 -27.21
C ALA A 40 50.38 8.33 -26.28
N ASN A 41 49.69 7.34 -26.87
CA ASN A 41 48.97 6.30 -26.16
C ASN A 41 49.88 5.67 -25.09
N LYS A 42 49.59 5.96 -23.81
CA LYS A 42 50.04 5.18 -22.66
C LYS A 42 49.09 3.98 -22.54
N PRO A 43 49.48 2.75 -22.89
CA PRO A 43 48.59 1.59 -22.89
C PRO A 43 48.64 0.81 -21.56
N ILE A 44 48.83 1.49 -20.42
CA ILE A 44 49.15 0.81 -19.14
C ILE A 44 48.04 0.96 -18.07
N ASP A 45 47.18 1.98 -18.14
CA ASP A 45 46.13 2.18 -17.12
C ASP A 45 44.81 1.44 -17.43
N ASP A 46 44.60 0.97 -18.65
CA ASP A 46 43.33 0.30 -19.04
C ASP A 46 43.20 -1.11 -18.45
N LYS A 47 44.32 -1.77 -18.14
CA LYS A 47 44.29 -3.15 -17.63
C LYS A 47 43.79 -3.21 -16.18
N ALA A 48 44.20 -2.27 -15.34
CA ALA A 48 43.76 -2.20 -13.95
C ALA A 48 42.27 -1.84 -13.84
N ALA A 49 41.80 -0.91 -14.67
CA ALA A 49 40.39 -0.55 -14.75
C ALA A 49 39.52 -1.74 -15.21
N LEU A 50 39.98 -2.51 -16.20
CA LEU A 50 39.27 -3.69 -16.68
C LEU A 50 39.22 -4.81 -15.62
N GLU A 51 40.30 -5.03 -14.87
CA GLU A 51 40.34 -6.01 -13.77
C GLU A 51 39.38 -5.61 -12.64
N GLU A 52 39.32 -4.32 -12.28
CA GLU A 52 38.40 -3.81 -11.26
C GLU A 52 36.93 -3.95 -11.70
N GLU A 53 36.61 -3.58 -12.95
CA GLU A 53 35.26 -3.71 -13.51
C GLU A 53 34.82 -5.18 -13.57
N THR A 54 35.74 -6.08 -13.98
CA THR A 54 35.48 -7.52 -13.98
C THR A 54 35.20 -8.04 -12.57
N SER A 55 35.94 -7.57 -11.56
CA SER A 55 35.70 -7.94 -10.17
C SER A 55 34.32 -7.49 -9.67
N LYS A 56 33.93 -6.23 -9.95
CA LYS A 56 32.60 -5.70 -9.57
C LYS A 56 31.47 -6.47 -10.25
N ASN A 57 31.62 -6.79 -11.54
CA ASN A 57 30.62 -7.57 -12.26
C ASN A 57 30.46 -8.99 -11.68
N ASN A 58 31.55 -9.61 -11.23
CA ASN A 58 31.48 -10.91 -10.56
C ASN A 58 30.80 -10.84 -9.18
N GLU A 59 30.98 -9.76 -8.42
CA GLU A 59 30.27 -9.56 -7.15
C GLU A 59 28.78 -9.35 -7.36
N ILE A 60 28.39 -8.55 -8.35
CA ILE A 60 26.99 -8.34 -8.72
C ILE A 60 26.33 -9.66 -9.14
N LEU A 61 27.03 -10.48 -9.93
CA LEU A 61 26.53 -11.78 -10.36
C LEU A 61 26.28 -12.72 -9.17
N LYS A 62 27.24 -12.80 -8.23
CA LYS A 62 27.08 -13.59 -6.99
C LYS A 62 25.91 -13.11 -6.14
N ALA A 63 25.73 -11.79 -6.00
CA ALA A 63 24.61 -11.23 -5.26
C ALA A 63 23.26 -11.58 -5.90
N LYS A 64 23.19 -11.56 -7.24
CA LYS A 64 22.00 -11.97 -7.99
C LYS A 64 21.67 -13.45 -7.81
N GLU A 65 22.67 -14.34 -7.90
CA GLU A 65 22.49 -15.77 -7.67
C GLU A 65 22.00 -16.07 -6.24
N LEU A 66 22.53 -15.37 -5.24
CA LEU A 66 22.08 -15.49 -3.85
C LEU A 66 20.63 -15.03 -3.67
N ALA A 67 20.26 -13.90 -4.30
CA ALA A 67 18.89 -13.39 -4.26
C ALA A 67 17.90 -14.35 -4.94
N GLU A 68 18.25 -14.91 -6.10
CA GLU A 68 17.43 -15.91 -6.79
C GLU A 68 17.27 -17.19 -5.97
N SER A 69 18.34 -17.66 -5.32
CA SER A 69 18.30 -18.81 -4.41
C SER A 69 17.32 -18.57 -3.25
N ARG A 70 17.41 -17.41 -2.60
CA ARG A 70 16.52 -17.03 -1.49
C ARG A 70 15.07 -16.89 -1.94
N TYR A 71 14.84 -16.35 -3.13
CA TYR A 71 13.50 -16.27 -3.72
C TYR A 71 12.88 -17.65 -3.95
N ARG A 72 13.65 -18.61 -4.50
CA ARG A 72 13.18 -20.00 -4.69
C ARG A 72 12.86 -20.69 -3.36
N GLN A 73 13.65 -20.44 -2.33
CA GLN A 73 13.37 -20.96 -0.99
C GLN A 73 12.04 -20.41 -0.43
N LEU A 74 11.85 -19.10 -0.47
CA LEU A 74 10.60 -18.46 -0.02
C LEU A 74 9.37 -18.96 -0.78
N LEU A 75 9.51 -19.15 -2.10
CA LEU A 75 8.43 -19.69 -2.93
C LEU A 75 8.07 -21.13 -2.52
N SER A 76 9.08 -21.97 -2.22
CA SER A 76 8.87 -23.33 -1.71
C SER A 76 8.17 -23.34 -0.34
N GLU A 77 8.59 -22.47 0.59
CA GLU A 77 7.97 -22.35 1.92
C GLU A 77 6.52 -21.86 1.82
N THR A 78 6.24 -20.89 0.95
CA THR A 78 4.89 -20.36 0.71
C THR A 78 3.98 -21.43 0.09
N THR A 79 4.50 -22.21 -0.85
CA THR A 79 3.76 -23.33 -1.46
C THR A 79 3.43 -24.41 -0.43
N ALA A 80 4.37 -24.74 0.46
CA ALA A 80 4.12 -25.69 1.55
C ALA A 80 3.07 -25.17 2.56
N ALA A 81 3.12 -23.88 2.90
CA ALA A 81 2.14 -23.24 3.78
C ALA A 81 0.73 -23.24 3.17
N ARG A 82 0.61 -22.90 1.88
CA ARG A 82 -0.67 -22.94 1.14
C ARG A 82 -1.26 -24.35 1.12
N LYS A 83 -0.45 -25.36 0.83
CA LYS A 83 -0.91 -26.77 0.85
C LYS A 83 -1.44 -27.17 2.23
N LYS A 84 -0.75 -26.78 3.32
CA LYS A 84 -1.20 -27.04 4.69
C LYS A 84 -2.52 -26.34 5.02
N TYR A 85 -2.72 -25.13 4.51
CA TYR A 85 -3.99 -24.40 4.66
C TYR A 85 -5.14 -25.11 3.93
N GLU A 86 -4.92 -25.54 2.68
CA GLU A 86 -5.90 -26.32 1.91
C GLU A 86 -6.26 -27.63 2.62
N GLU A 87 -5.28 -28.36 3.17
CA GLU A 87 -5.52 -29.56 3.98
C GLU A 87 -6.38 -29.29 5.23
N LEU A 88 -6.17 -28.16 5.92
CA LEU A 88 -6.97 -27.76 7.08
C LEU A 88 -8.39 -27.36 6.69
N ARG A 89 -8.56 -26.64 5.57
CA ARG A 89 -9.87 -26.27 5.04
C ARG A 89 -10.69 -27.51 4.71
N ASP A 90 -10.09 -28.48 4.01
CA ASP A 90 -10.76 -29.73 3.64
C ASP A 90 -11.14 -30.57 4.88
N GLN A 91 -10.33 -30.52 5.95
CA GLN A 91 -10.68 -31.15 7.24
C GLN A 91 -11.89 -30.49 7.91
N CYS A 92 -11.97 -29.15 7.89
CA CYS A 92 -13.12 -28.40 8.41
C CYS A 92 -14.39 -28.72 7.63
N GLU A 93 -14.32 -28.76 6.29
CA GLU A 93 -15.46 -29.08 5.43
C GLU A 93 -15.97 -30.50 5.67
N LYS A 94 -15.08 -31.49 5.78
CA LYS A 94 -15.44 -32.87 6.14
C LYS A 94 -16.10 -32.96 7.52
N ALA A 95 -15.61 -32.20 8.50
CA ALA A 95 -16.20 -32.17 9.84
C ALA A 95 -17.60 -31.55 9.83
N GLN A 96 -17.81 -30.48 9.08
CA GLN A 96 -19.12 -29.83 8.92
C GLN A 96 -20.12 -30.74 8.22
N ASN A 97 -19.72 -31.44 7.16
CA ASN A 97 -20.59 -32.40 6.47
C ASN A 97 -20.92 -33.63 7.34
N SER A 98 -20.02 -34.00 8.26
CA SER A 98 -20.26 -35.10 9.21
C SER A 98 -21.19 -34.70 10.37
N SER A 99 -21.11 -33.45 10.86
CA SER A 99 -21.92 -32.98 12.00
C SER A 99 -23.40 -32.82 11.66
N VAL A 100 -23.76 -32.59 10.40
CA VAL A 100 -25.15 -32.54 9.92
C VAL A 100 -25.87 -33.90 10.06
N SER A 101 -25.13 -35.00 10.25
CA SER A 101 -25.69 -36.37 10.35
C SER A 101 -25.88 -36.91 11.78
N THR A 102 -25.38 -36.22 12.81
CA THR A 102 -25.47 -36.67 14.21
C THR A 102 -25.94 -35.55 15.11
N SER A 103 -27.23 -35.57 15.46
CA SER A 103 -27.80 -34.72 16.50
C SER A 103 -27.15 -35.06 17.85
N GLY A 104 -26.21 -34.24 18.35
CA GLY A 104 -25.77 -34.41 19.73
C GLY A 104 -24.52 -33.70 20.22
N ASN A 105 -23.57 -33.28 19.37
CA ASN A 105 -22.32 -32.68 19.87
C ASN A 105 -22.29 -31.16 19.64
N SER A 106 -22.05 -30.41 20.72
CA SER A 106 -21.93 -28.94 20.70
C SER A 106 -20.72 -28.51 19.88
N VAL A 107 -20.85 -27.41 19.14
CA VAL A 107 -19.77 -26.73 18.39
C VAL A 107 -18.56 -26.43 19.29
N ASP A 108 -18.80 -26.23 20.59
CA ASP A 108 -17.76 -25.94 21.59
C ASP A 108 -16.80 -27.11 21.82
N ASP A 109 -17.29 -28.35 21.84
CA ASP A 109 -16.45 -29.54 22.00
C ASP A 109 -15.57 -29.78 20.78
N TRP A 110 -16.04 -29.36 19.59
CA TRP A 110 -15.28 -29.41 18.36
C TRP A 110 -14.14 -28.38 18.37
N LEU A 111 -14.43 -27.12 18.73
CA LEU A 111 -13.42 -26.06 18.86
C LEU A 111 -12.34 -26.43 19.89
N LEU A 112 -12.73 -27.05 21.00
CA LEU A 112 -11.79 -27.50 22.04
C LEU A 112 -10.86 -28.61 21.52
N ASN A 113 -11.35 -29.53 20.70
CA ASN A 113 -10.54 -30.60 20.10
C ASN A 113 -9.63 -30.08 18.98
N LEU A 114 -10.09 -29.13 18.18
CA LEU A 114 -9.27 -28.48 17.15
C LEU A 114 -8.05 -27.78 17.79
N THR A 115 -8.29 -27.02 18.86
CA THR A 115 -7.24 -26.31 19.61
C THR A 115 -6.21 -27.29 20.20
N LYS A 116 -6.65 -28.42 20.74
CA LYS A 116 -5.77 -29.49 21.26
C LYS A 116 -4.91 -30.14 20.17
N ASN A 117 -5.44 -30.30 18.96
CA ASN A 117 -4.71 -30.91 17.84
C ASN A 117 -3.65 -29.95 17.25
N VAL A 118 -3.95 -28.64 17.20
CA VAL A 118 -2.96 -27.62 16.82
C VAL A 118 -1.82 -27.54 17.84
N GLN A 119 -2.13 -27.63 19.15
CA GLN A 119 -1.10 -27.67 20.19
C GLN A 119 -0.25 -28.96 20.14
N LYS A 120 -0.85 -30.12 19.81
CA LYS A 120 -0.10 -31.38 19.65
C LYS A 120 0.86 -31.36 18.47
N THR A 121 0.49 -30.74 17.36
CA THR A 121 1.35 -30.66 16.16
C THR A 121 2.51 -29.68 16.32
N ASN A 122 2.38 -28.68 17.19
CA ASN A 122 3.46 -27.77 17.55
C ASN A 122 4.31 -28.22 18.75
N GLY A 123 3.96 -29.33 19.42
CA GLY A 123 4.67 -29.87 20.60
C GLY A 123 5.84 -30.80 20.28
N GLY A 124 6.29 -30.87 19.03
CA GLY A 124 7.43 -31.69 18.62
C GLY A 124 8.71 -31.23 19.30
N LYS A 125 9.30 -32.10 20.13
CA LYS A 125 10.60 -31.88 20.80
C LYS A 125 11.65 -31.46 19.76
N HIS A 126 12.12 -30.21 19.85
CA HIS A 126 13.33 -29.79 19.15
C HIS A 126 14.48 -30.75 19.51
N PRO A 127 15.23 -31.29 18.53
CA PRO A 127 16.45 -32.02 18.82
C PRO A 127 17.44 -31.08 19.51
N LYS A 128 18.04 -31.53 20.62
CA LYS A 128 19.21 -30.87 21.21
C LYS A 128 20.40 -31.12 20.29
N GLU A 129 20.53 -30.31 19.25
CA GLU A 129 21.71 -30.28 18.41
C GLU A 129 22.77 -29.42 19.10
N LYS A 130 23.90 -30.06 19.43
CA LYS A 130 25.08 -29.37 19.99
C LYS A 130 25.63 -28.43 18.91
N ARG A 131 25.39 -27.13 19.05
CA ARG A 131 26.12 -26.11 18.27
C ARG A 131 27.54 -25.99 18.80
N GLN A 132 28.49 -26.36 17.96
CA GLN A 132 29.87 -25.88 18.02
C GLN A 132 29.85 -24.36 17.83
N ALA A 133 30.63 -23.67 18.65
CA ALA A 133 30.80 -22.23 18.59
C ALA A 133 31.73 -21.90 17.42
N ASP A 134 31.14 -21.53 16.29
CA ASP A 134 31.80 -20.69 15.30
C ASP A 134 31.20 -19.29 15.45
N GLU A 135 32.03 -18.37 15.95
CA GLU A 135 31.73 -16.94 16.00
C GLU A 135 31.64 -16.41 14.56
N GLU A 136 30.42 -16.32 14.03
CA GLU A 136 30.17 -15.49 12.86
C GLU A 136 30.11 -14.01 13.27
N PRO A 137 30.82 -13.11 12.57
CA PRO A 137 30.77 -11.70 12.85
C PRO A 137 29.45 -11.10 12.37
N GLY A 138 28.58 -10.80 13.33
CA GLY A 138 27.69 -9.64 13.36
C GLY A 138 26.76 -9.41 12.16
N VAL A 139 25.63 -10.12 12.12
CA VAL A 139 24.45 -9.68 11.35
C VAL A 139 23.19 -9.96 12.16
N ASP A 140 22.83 -9.01 13.02
CA ASP A 140 21.46 -8.50 13.19
C ASP A 140 21.47 -7.41 14.27
N GLN A 141 22.03 -6.24 13.94
CA GLN A 141 21.56 -5.03 14.62
C GLN A 141 20.19 -4.72 14.02
N GLY A 142 19.16 -5.30 14.63
CA GLY A 142 17.78 -5.05 14.29
C GLY A 142 17.51 -3.55 14.27
N PHE A 143 17.39 -2.99 13.06
CA PHE A 143 16.84 -1.67 12.88
C PHE A 143 15.41 -1.73 13.42
N THR A 144 15.23 -1.10 14.57
CA THR A 144 13.92 -0.93 15.17
C THR A 144 13.21 0.07 14.30
N CYS A 145 12.35 -0.41 13.43
CA CYS A 145 11.74 0.39 12.37
C CYS A 145 10.52 1.13 12.95
N LEU A 146 10.78 2.05 13.89
CA LEU A 146 9.89 3.18 14.22
C LEU A 146 9.96 4.26 13.13
N GLU A 147 10.97 4.15 12.27
CA GLU A 147 11.12 4.90 11.03
C GLU A 147 10.38 4.15 9.94
N GLY A 148 9.46 4.84 9.26
CA GLY A 148 8.60 4.28 8.22
C GLY A 148 9.40 3.76 7.03
N GLY A 149 8.92 2.68 6.44
CA GLY A 149 9.40 2.18 5.16
C GLY A 149 8.26 1.54 4.37
N PRO A 150 8.46 1.14 3.11
CA PRO A 150 7.48 0.35 2.39
C PRO A 150 7.29 -0.98 3.11
N TRP A 151 6.08 -1.21 3.60
CA TRP A 151 5.74 -2.41 4.36
C TRP A 151 5.12 -3.45 3.43
N PRO A 152 5.43 -4.76 3.59
CA PRO A 152 4.64 -5.79 2.92
C PRO A 152 3.17 -5.65 3.34
N GLU A 153 2.26 -6.02 2.43
CA GLU A 153 0.81 -5.88 2.59
C GLU A 153 0.33 -6.26 3.99
N CYS A 154 -0.71 -5.57 4.44
CA CYS A 154 -1.26 -5.71 5.78
C CYS A 154 -1.73 -7.16 6.01
N SER A 155 -0.85 -8.02 6.50
CA SER A 155 -1.25 -9.35 6.95
C SER A 155 -2.20 -9.12 8.11
N ALA A 156 -3.47 -9.50 7.96
CA ALA A 156 -4.52 -9.38 8.96
C ALA A 156 -4.17 -10.04 10.31
N SER A 157 -3.07 -10.79 10.39
CA SER A 157 -2.51 -11.24 11.66
C SER A 157 -1.91 -10.06 12.43
N PRO A 158 -2.45 -9.69 13.61
CA PRO A 158 -1.82 -8.71 14.47
C PRO A 158 -0.40 -9.19 14.76
N ASN A 159 0.59 -8.52 14.17
CA ASN A 159 1.97 -8.81 14.48
C ASN A 159 2.14 -8.53 15.98
N LYS A 160 2.58 -9.54 16.74
CA LYS A 160 2.71 -9.48 18.21
C LYS A 160 3.58 -8.31 18.68
N TYR A 161 4.36 -7.72 17.77
CA TYR A 161 5.34 -6.67 18.02
C TYR A 161 4.96 -5.29 17.43
N GLY A 162 3.72 -5.09 16.98
CA GLY A 162 3.26 -3.83 16.35
C GLY A 162 2.07 -3.17 17.06
N PHE A 163 2.11 -1.84 17.17
CA PHE A 163 0.90 -1.03 17.36
C PHE A 163 0.32 -0.70 15.98
N ASN A 164 -0.91 -1.11 15.72
CA ASN A 164 -1.60 -0.88 14.47
C ASN A 164 -2.73 0.14 14.69
N MET A 165 -2.70 1.22 13.92
CA MET A 165 -3.82 2.10 13.69
C MET A 165 -4.46 1.71 12.37
N TYR A 166 -5.74 1.37 12.38
CA TYR A 166 -6.51 1.09 11.18
C TYR A 166 -7.53 2.19 10.97
N THR A 167 -7.61 2.71 9.76
CA THR A 167 -8.72 3.56 9.36
C THR A 167 -9.61 2.80 8.40
N THR A 168 -10.88 2.65 8.80
CA THR A 168 -11.91 2.02 7.97
C THR A 168 -12.86 3.09 7.47
N LEU A 169 -13.34 2.90 6.25
CA LEU A 169 -14.28 3.82 5.61
C LEU A 169 -15.70 3.24 5.57
N SER A 170 -15.80 1.91 5.65
CA SER A 170 -17.07 1.22 5.54
C SER A 170 -18.09 1.72 6.57
N MET A 171 -19.20 2.26 6.05
CA MET A 171 -20.33 2.70 6.86
C MET A 171 -21.06 1.54 7.55
N PHE A 172 -20.80 0.30 7.15
CA PHE A 172 -21.59 -0.87 7.50
C PHE A 172 -21.59 -1.23 8.99
N PHE A 173 -20.67 -0.70 9.81
CA PHE A 173 -20.67 -1.00 11.25
C PHE A 173 -20.57 0.18 12.22
N THR A 174 -19.95 1.32 11.89
CA THR A 174 -19.82 2.43 12.87
C THR A 174 -19.66 3.86 12.31
N GLY A 175 -19.77 4.06 11.00
CA GLY A 175 -19.22 5.27 10.37
C GLY A 175 -17.69 5.27 10.38
N GLY A 176 -17.06 5.91 9.40
CA GLY A 176 -15.60 5.91 9.24
C GLY A 176 -14.88 6.26 10.56
N GLY A 177 -13.86 5.48 10.90
CA GLY A 177 -13.29 5.49 12.25
C GLY A 177 -11.84 5.03 12.32
N VAL A 178 -11.19 5.44 13.43
CA VAL A 178 -9.83 5.03 13.77
C VAL A 178 -9.89 3.90 14.81
N SER A 179 -9.51 2.70 14.39
CA SER A 179 -9.31 1.55 15.26
C SER A 179 -7.84 1.47 15.68
N LEU A 180 -7.57 1.18 16.96
CA LEU A 180 -6.22 1.15 17.52
C LEU A 180 -5.99 -0.18 18.23
N SER A 181 -4.86 -0.81 17.98
CA SER A 181 -4.46 -2.08 18.59
C SER A 181 -2.96 -2.08 18.92
N PRO A 182 -2.51 -2.61 20.09
CA PRO A 182 -3.34 -3.27 21.10
C PRO A 182 -4.23 -2.31 21.91
N ASN A 183 -5.39 -2.81 22.36
CA ASN A 183 -6.38 -2.06 23.14
C ASN A 183 -5.82 -1.48 24.45
N SER A 184 -4.76 -2.08 25.00
CA SER A 184 -4.14 -1.66 26.26
C SER A 184 -3.54 -0.25 26.23
N ILE A 185 -3.23 0.27 25.04
CA ILE A 185 -2.64 1.61 24.84
C ILE A 185 -3.51 2.49 23.93
N ALA A 186 -4.69 2.00 23.55
CA ALA A 186 -5.59 2.69 22.63
C ALA A 186 -6.11 4.00 23.23
N LYS A 187 -6.29 4.08 24.56
CA LYS A 187 -6.75 5.32 25.21
C LYS A 187 -5.67 6.40 25.14
N GLU A 188 -4.45 6.06 25.55
CA GLU A 188 -3.28 6.95 25.53
C GLU A 188 -2.99 7.41 24.10
N ALA A 189 -3.06 6.51 23.13
CA ALA A 189 -2.90 6.85 21.73
C ALA A 189 -4.01 7.80 21.22
N ARG A 190 -5.29 7.59 21.59
CA ARG A 190 -6.38 8.54 21.25
C ARG A 190 -6.17 9.91 21.87
N GLU A 191 -5.75 9.95 23.13
CA GLU A 191 -5.44 11.19 23.84
C GLU A 191 -4.29 11.94 23.16
N ALA A 192 -3.24 11.23 22.76
CA ALA A 192 -2.11 11.81 22.04
C ALA A 192 -2.46 12.32 20.63
N ILE A 193 -3.23 11.56 19.86
CA ILE A 193 -3.73 12.01 18.55
C ILE A 193 -4.55 13.30 18.74
N GLY A 194 -5.34 13.35 19.81
CA GLY A 194 -6.15 14.50 20.17
C GLY A 194 -7.50 14.51 19.48
N ARG A 195 -8.50 15.07 20.17
CA ARG A 195 -9.90 15.07 19.75
C ARG A 195 -10.10 15.73 18.39
N GLU A 196 -9.45 16.87 18.15
CA GLU A 196 -9.65 17.65 16.92
C GLU A 196 -9.19 16.89 15.68
N LEU A 197 -8.02 16.24 15.74
CA LEU A 197 -7.51 15.44 14.62
C LEU A 197 -8.35 14.18 14.41
N LEU A 198 -8.80 13.51 15.48
CA LEU A 198 -9.72 12.37 15.37
C LEU A 198 -11.06 12.78 14.73
N MET A 199 -11.61 13.93 15.13
CA MET A 199 -12.82 14.48 14.53
C MET A 199 -12.60 14.85 13.06
N PHE A 200 -11.47 15.46 12.74
CA PHE A 200 -11.09 15.77 11.37
C PHE A 200 -11.03 14.52 10.50
N ILE A 201 -10.32 13.46 10.95
CA ILE A 201 -10.21 12.19 10.21
C ILE A 201 -11.59 11.58 10.00
N SER A 202 -12.45 11.57 11.03
CA SER A 202 -13.82 11.05 10.92
C SER A 202 -14.64 11.83 9.89
N GLN A 203 -14.64 13.17 9.95
CA GLN A 203 -15.36 14.00 8.97
C GLN A 203 -14.79 13.83 7.56
N TRP A 204 -13.47 13.88 7.43
CA TRP A 204 -12.74 13.68 6.18
C TRP A 204 -13.13 12.35 5.52
N SER A 205 -13.18 11.26 6.29
CA SER A 205 -13.49 9.91 5.77
C SER A 205 -14.87 9.79 5.15
N THR A 206 -15.82 10.64 5.56
CA THR A 206 -17.21 10.62 5.09
C THR A 206 -17.49 11.57 3.92
N LYS A 207 -16.48 12.34 3.48
CA LYS A 207 -16.67 13.43 2.51
C LYS A 207 -17.01 12.92 1.10
N TYR A 208 -16.38 11.84 0.67
CA TYR A 208 -16.60 11.23 -0.64
C TYR A 208 -17.06 9.78 -0.47
N PRO A 209 -17.93 9.28 -1.35
CA PRO A 209 -18.27 7.87 -1.39
C PRO A 209 -17.04 7.04 -1.82
N GLU A 210 -17.05 5.75 -1.46
CA GLU A 210 -15.99 4.83 -1.89
C GLU A 210 -16.07 4.62 -3.41
N SER A 211 -14.97 4.20 -4.04
CA SER A 211 -14.99 3.95 -5.50
C SER A 211 -15.96 2.82 -5.87
N SER A 212 -16.10 1.83 -4.99
CA SER A 212 -17.08 0.73 -5.07
C SER A 212 -18.54 1.20 -5.09
N ASP A 213 -18.86 2.33 -4.46
CA ASP A 213 -20.23 2.89 -4.48
C ASP A 213 -20.59 3.55 -5.81
N PHE A 214 -19.58 3.88 -6.62
CA PHE A 214 -19.75 4.69 -7.83
C PHE A 214 -19.60 3.88 -9.12
N TYR A 215 -18.80 2.82 -9.09
CA TYR A 215 -18.49 2.04 -10.28
C TYR A 215 -19.30 0.75 -10.38
N PRO A 216 -19.75 0.37 -11.58
CA PRO A 216 -20.47 -0.88 -11.75
C PRO A 216 -19.56 -2.07 -11.43
N HIS A 217 -20.07 -3.00 -10.63
CA HIS A 217 -19.40 -4.29 -10.40
C HIS A 217 -19.36 -5.10 -11.68
N GLY A 218 -18.32 -5.91 -11.91
CA GLY A 218 -18.22 -6.74 -13.12
C GLY A 218 -19.35 -7.78 -13.27
N SER A 219 -20.15 -7.98 -12.22
CA SER A 219 -21.35 -8.81 -12.23
C SER A 219 -22.65 -8.03 -12.48
N ASN A 220 -22.58 -6.75 -12.83
CA ASN A 220 -23.76 -5.93 -13.10
C ASN A 220 -24.31 -6.24 -14.50
N GLU A 221 -25.36 -7.06 -14.57
CA GLU A 221 -26.00 -7.49 -15.83
C GLU A 221 -26.69 -6.34 -16.59
N ASP A 222 -27.04 -5.24 -15.91
CA ASP A 222 -27.67 -4.07 -16.53
C ASP A 222 -26.66 -3.18 -17.27
N TYR A 223 -25.36 -3.49 -17.15
CA TYR A 223 -24.28 -2.69 -17.69
C TYR A 223 -23.61 -3.40 -18.88
N ASP A 224 -23.69 -2.80 -20.07
CA ASP A 224 -23.06 -3.34 -21.28
C ASP A 224 -21.58 -2.94 -21.34
N PHE A 225 -20.74 -3.81 -20.79
CA PHE A 225 -19.29 -3.62 -20.75
C PHE A 225 -18.62 -3.77 -22.13
N GLU A 226 -19.25 -4.42 -23.11
CA GLU A 226 -18.63 -4.68 -24.42
C GLU A 226 -18.63 -3.42 -25.32
N THR A 227 -19.61 -2.54 -25.13
CA THR A 227 -19.81 -1.36 -25.98
C THR A 227 -19.35 -0.05 -25.34
N MET A 228 -18.93 -0.08 -24.07
CA MET A 228 -18.56 1.10 -23.32
C MET A 228 -17.12 1.58 -23.65
N GLU A 229 -16.96 2.88 -23.86
CA GLU A 229 -15.63 3.50 -23.84
C GLU A 229 -15.12 3.65 -22.39
N PRO A 230 -13.85 3.32 -22.11
CA PRO A 230 -13.28 3.50 -20.77
C PRO A 230 -13.39 4.94 -20.26
N THR A 231 -14.02 5.12 -19.10
CA THR A 231 -14.17 6.43 -18.45
C THR A 231 -14.41 6.27 -16.95
N THR A 232 -13.83 7.15 -16.15
CA THR A 232 -14.08 7.22 -14.69
C THR A 232 -15.49 7.68 -14.33
N MET A 233 -16.35 7.96 -15.31
CA MET A 233 -17.67 8.58 -15.12
C MET A 233 -17.64 9.92 -14.36
N ARG A 234 -16.46 10.49 -14.11
CA ARG A 234 -16.22 11.72 -13.35
C ARG A 234 -15.60 12.76 -14.25
N THR A 235 -15.84 14.04 -13.95
CA THR A 235 -15.11 15.11 -14.64
C THR A 235 -13.68 15.18 -14.12
N ARG A 236 -12.77 15.79 -14.89
CA ARG A 236 -11.38 15.95 -14.48
C ARG A 236 -11.26 16.72 -13.16
N GLU A 237 -12.11 17.72 -12.96
CA GLU A 237 -12.17 18.52 -11.74
C GLU A 237 -12.59 17.69 -10.52
N GLU A 238 -13.54 16.77 -10.69
CA GLU A 238 -13.96 15.85 -9.62
C GLU A 238 -12.85 14.87 -9.26
N GLU A 239 -12.17 14.30 -10.26
CA GLU A 239 -11.02 13.44 -10.04
C GLU A 239 -9.88 14.16 -9.30
N GLU A 240 -9.57 15.40 -9.68
CA GLU A 240 -8.57 16.23 -9.02
C GLU A 240 -8.98 16.58 -7.58
N ALA A 241 -10.27 16.81 -7.32
CA ALA A 241 -10.78 17.02 -5.97
C ALA A 241 -10.68 15.76 -5.08
N ILE A 242 -10.95 14.57 -5.64
CA ILE A 242 -10.76 13.28 -4.95
C ILE A 242 -9.27 13.04 -4.67
N ALA A 243 -8.39 13.31 -5.64
CA ALA A 243 -6.95 13.22 -5.46
C ALA A 243 -6.44 14.12 -4.31
N GLN A 244 -6.92 15.36 -4.25
CA GLN A 244 -6.58 16.28 -3.16
C GLN A 244 -7.13 15.80 -1.81
N TRP A 245 -8.35 15.28 -1.79
CA TRP A 245 -8.95 14.68 -0.60
C TRP A 245 -8.14 13.49 -0.09
N MET A 246 -7.71 12.58 -0.97
CA MET A 246 -6.83 11.45 -0.63
C MET A 246 -5.53 11.90 0.03
N LEU A 247 -4.87 12.90 -0.55
CA LEU A 247 -3.62 13.44 0.00
C LEU A 247 -3.82 14.16 1.34
N THR A 248 -4.96 14.82 1.52
CA THR A 248 -5.34 15.43 2.80
C THR A 248 -5.48 14.37 3.89
N GLY A 249 -6.10 13.23 3.56
CA GLY A 249 -6.19 12.08 4.44
C GLY A 249 -4.84 11.53 4.84
N LEU A 250 -3.97 11.29 3.85
CA LEU A 250 -2.59 10.84 4.09
C LEU A 250 -1.85 11.76 5.07
N HIS A 251 -1.96 13.08 4.89
CA HIS A 251 -1.33 14.04 5.81
C HIS A 251 -1.88 13.90 7.24
N ALA A 252 -3.20 13.77 7.40
CA ALA A 252 -3.82 13.62 8.73
C ALA A 252 -3.44 12.30 9.42
N LEU A 253 -3.37 11.20 8.67
CA LEU A 253 -2.96 9.89 9.19
C LEU A 253 -1.51 9.89 9.66
N ARG A 254 -0.62 10.53 8.90
CA ARG A 254 0.79 10.68 9.27
C ARG A 254 0.99 11.58 10.48
N GLU A 255 0.19 12.64 10.60
CA GLU A 255 0.20 13.47 11.80
C GLU A 255 -0.31 12.70 13.03
N ALA A 256 -1.34 11.86 12.88
CA ALA A 256 -1.81 10.99 13.95
C ALA A 256 -0.73 9.96 14.35
N GLU A 257 -0.05 9.35 13.38
CA GLU A 257 1.08 8.46 13.63
C GLU A 257 2.21 9.15 14.39
N ARG A 258 2.60 10.36 13.96
CA ARG A 258 3.62 11.18 14.61
C ARG A 258 3.29 11.40 16.08
N ARG A 259 2.05 11.84 16.38
CA ARG A 259 1.59 12.08 17.75
C ARG A 259 1.60 10.81 18.60
N VAL A 260 1.23 9.67 18.02
CA VAL A 260 1.35 8.38 18.72
C VAL A 260 2.82 8.06 18.96
N ARG A 261 3.70 8.15 17.97
CA ARG A 261 5.12 7.84 18.12
C ARG A 261 5.77 8.69 19.22
N GLU A 262 5.43 9.97 19.27
CA GLU A 262 5.94 10.92 20.27
C GLU A 262 5.37 10.74 21.69
N LEU A 263 4.34 9.90 21.88
CA LEU A 263 3.78 9.58 23.20
C LEU A 263 4.84 9.02 24.15
N LYS A 264 5.79 8.25 23.61
CA LYS A 264 6.77 7.48 24.37
C LYS A 264 8.12 7.49 23.67
N THR A 265 9.17 7.39 24.46
CA THR A 265 10.51 7.09 23.95
C THR A 265 10.54 5.72 23.28
N VAL A 266 11.55 5.49 22.44
CA VAL A 266 11.78 4.19 21.78
C VAL A 266 11.90 3.06 22.81
N GLU A 267 12.58 3.33 23.92
CA GLU A 267 12.81 2.40 25.02
C GLU A 267 11.51 2.02 25.72
N GLU A 268 10.63 3.01 25.96
CA GLU A 268 9.33 2.77 26.54
C GLU A 268 8.43 1.95 25.62
N TRP A 269 8.41 2.23 24.31
CA TRP A 269 7.66 1.42 23.33
C TRP A 269 8.12 -0.05 23.36
N ARG A 270 9.43 -0.28 23.36
CA ARG A 270 9.99 -1.63 23.47
C ARG A 270 9.63 -2.31 24.79
N ALA A 271 9.52 -1.57 25.89
CA ALA A 271 9.08 -2.12 27.18
C ALA A 271 7.64 -2.65 27.13
N PHE A 272 6.79 -2.13 26.24
CA PHE A 272 5.46 -2.68 25.94
C PHE A 272 5.49 -3.85 24.94
N GLY A 273 6.67 -4.28 24.49
CA GLY A 273 6.83 -5.27 23.42
C GLY A 273 6.48 -4.72 22.03
N ILE A 274 6.40 -3.40 21.89
CA ILE A 274 6.06 -2.73 20.63
C ILE A 274 7.35 -2.23 20.01
N GLU A 275 7.68 -2.80 18.86
CA GLU A 275 8.87 -2.43 18.11
C GLU A 275 8.54 -1.50 16.94
N ARG A 276 7.26 -1.45 16.54
CA ARG A 276 6.80 -0.74 15.35
C ARG A 276 5.44 -0.11 15.57
N ILE A 277 5.26 1.09 15.04
CA ILE A 277 3.96 1.75 14.90
C ILE A 277 3.60 1.66 13.42
N ARG A 278 2.39 1.20 13.14
CA ARG A 278 1.90 0.89 11.81
C ARG A 278 0.55 1.55 11.62
N VAL A 279 0.36 2.20 10.48
CA VAL A 279 -0.93 2.77 10.11
C VAL A 279 -1.40 2.08 8.84
N GLY A 280 -2.37 1.18 8.99
CA GLY A 280 -3.06 0.56 7.87
C GLY A 280 -4.22 1.44 7.44
N TRP A 281 -4.30 1.72 6.14
CA TRP A 281 -5.36 2.54 5.57
C TRP A 281 -6.17 1.70 4.58
N GLU A 282 -7.46 1.53 4.87
CA GLU A 282 -8.43 1.08 3.88
C GLU A 282 -8.63 2.20 2.86
N VAL A 283 -8.08 2.02 1.66
CA VAL A 283 -7.93 3.08 0.68
C VAL A 283 -9.29 3.33 -0.01
N PRO A 284 -9.87 4.55 0.03
CA PRO A 284 -11.20 4.82 -0.54
C PRO A 284 -11.28 4.82 -2.07
N ALA A 285 -10.15 5.15 -2.69
CA ALA A 285 -10.03 5.45 -4.11
C ALA A 285 -8.61 5.13 -4.54
N PHE A 286 -8.37 4.99 -5.84
CA PHE A 286 -7.06 4.58 -6.37
C PHE A 286 -6.62 3.17 -5.98
N MET A 287 -7.46 2.39 -5.29
CA MET A 287 -7.21 0.98 -5.01
C MET A 287 -7.25 0.14 -6.29
N ASP A 288 -6.63 -1.02 -6.28
CA ASP A 288 -6.61 -1.92 -7.44
C ASP A 288 -7.99 -2.58 -7.65
N PRO A 289 -8.62 -2.42 -8.83
CA PRO A 289 -9.96 -2.95 -9.11
C PRO A 289 -10.03 -4.49 -9.11
N GLU A 290 -8.90 -5.19 -9.34
CA GLU A 290 -8.89 -6.66 -9.44
C GLU A 290 -9.29 -7.34 -8.13
N TYR A 291 -9.06 -6.70 -6.97
CA TYR A 291 -9.30 -7.30 -5.66
C TYR A 291 -10.76 -7.67 -5.38
N GLU A 292 -11.68 -6.91 -5.96
CA GLU A 292 -13.11 -7.06 -5.70
C GLU A 292 -13.90 -7.39 -6.98
N GLY A 293 -13.23 -7.63 -8.11
CA GLY A 293 -13.92 -7.94 -9.37
C GLY A 293 -14.58 -6.72 -10.03
N TRP A 294 -14.05 -5.52 -9.77
CA TRP A 294 -14.46 -4.30 -10.45
C TRP A 294 -13.81 -4.18 -11.83
N MET A 295 -14.46 -3.43 -12.72
CA MET A 295 -13.97 -3.22 -14.07
C MET A 295 -12.97 -2.05 -14.11
N GLU A 296 -11.75 -2.33 -14.56
CA GLU A 296 -10.65 -1.36 -14.66
C GLU A 296 -11.03 -0.16 -15.55
N GLU A 297 -11.83 -0.39 -16.59
CA GLU A 297 -12.25 0.60 -17.59
C GLU A 297 -13.13 1.70 -17.03
N CYS A 298 -13.73 1.48 -15.86
CA CYS A 298 -14.51 2.49 -15.15
C CYS A 298 -13.74 3.11 -13.99
N TRP A 299 -12.58 2.58 -13.63
CA TRP A 299 -12.01 2.79 -12.30
C TRP A 299 -11.22 4.10 -12.18
N LEU A 300 -11.05 4.60 -10.94
CA LEU A 300 -10.22 5.77 -10.65
C LEU A 300 -8.93 5.32 -9.94
N PRO A 301 -7.73 5.51 -10.54
CA PRO A 301 -7.47 6.03 -11.88
C PRO A 301 -7.82 5.00 -12.98
N LEU A 302 -8.03 5.46 -14.21
CA LEU A 302 -8.37 4.56 -15.34
C LEU A 302 -7.30 3.53 -15.68
N LYS A 303 -6.06 3.81 -15.28
CA LYS A 303 -4.91 2.94 -15.53
C LYS A 303 -4.02 2.97 -14.31
N GLY A 304 -3.35 1.86 -14.06
CA GLY A 304 -2.35 1.77 -13.01
C GLY A 304 -1.20 2.80 -13.18
N PRO A 305 -0.36 2.98 -12.14
CA PRO A 305 -0.31 2.16 -10.92
C PRO A 305 -1.46 2.43 -9.94
N TYR A 306 -1.87 1.37 -9.22
CA TYR A 306 -2.89 1.38 -8.18
C TYR A 306 -2.27 1.25 -6.77
N LEU A 307 -3.07 1.58 -5.76
CA LEU A 307 -2.83 1.28 -4.34
C LEU A 307 -3.41 -0.09 -3.97
N SER A 308 -2.86 -0.73 -2.95
CA SER A 308 -3.47 -1.93 -2.38
C SER A 308 -4.73 -1.55 -1.58
N TRP A 309 -5.67 -2.49 -1.39
CA TRP A 309 -6.88 -2.27 -0.58
C TRP A 309 -6.54 -1.78 0.84
N TYR A 310 -5.59 -2.46 1.49
CA TYR A 310 -4.99 -2.04 2.75
C TYR A 310 -3.58 -1.52 2.50
N GLU A 311 -3.47 -0.23 2.21
CA GLU A 311 -2.17 0.43 2.01
C GLU A 311 -1.58 0.81 3.36
N MET A 312 -0.30 0.50 3.55
CA MET A 312 0.42 0.93 4.73
C MET A 312 0.92 2.36 4.55
N VAL A 313 0.50 3.26 5.42
CA VAL A 313 0.93 4.65 5.39
C VAL A 313 2.40 4.72 5.83
N GLU A 314 3.22 5.35 4.98
CA GLU A 314 4.60 5.67 5.33
C GLU A 314 4.64 6.82 6.34
N CYS A 315 5.48 6.68 7.37
CA CYS A 315 5.48 7.59 8.51
C CYS A 315 5.84 9.04 8.17
N ASP A 316 5.63 9.95 9.11
CA ASP A 316 5.98 11.36 8.96
C ASP A 316 7.49 11.64 8.71
N LEU A 317 8.39 10.70 9.01
CA LEU A 317 9.84 10.83 8.72
C LEU A 317 10.20 10.66 7.23
N VAL A 318 9.38 9.95 6.45
CA VAL A 318 9.55 9.87 4.98
C VAL A 318 9.05 11.18 4.38
N LYS A 319 9.72 11.84 3.42
CA LYS A 319 9.17 13.10 2.90
C LYS A 319 7.81 12.86 2.24
N PHE A 320 6.87 13.80 2.38
CA PHE A 320 5.51 13.65 1.82
C PHE A 320 5.50 13.34 0.33
N SER A 321 6.30 14.06 -0.45
CA SER A 321 6.48 13.82 -1.88
C SER A 321 7.18 12.50 -2.22
N GLU A 322 7.87 11.89 -1.25
CA GLU A 322 8.56 10.61 -1.43
C GLU A 322 7.67 9.41 -1.12
N THR A 323 6.50 9.62 -0.53
CA THR A 323 5.58 8.51 -0.21
C THR A 323 4.99 7.88 -1.48
N ARG A 324 4.72 6.58 -1.43
CA ARG A 324 4.13 5.79 -2.51
C ARG A 324 2.75 6.31 -2.90
N ILE A 325 1.89 6.59 -1.93
CA ILE A 325 0.55 7.16 -2.15
C ILE A 325 0.67 8.50 -2.90
N PHE A 326 1.56 9.39 -2.45
CA PHE A 326 1.80 10.65 -3.15
C PHE A 326 2.28 10.43 -4.58
N LYS A 327 3.27 9.55 -4.78
CA LYS A 327 3.83 9.26 -6.11
C LYS A 327 2.78 8.74 -7.09
N ILE A 328 1.88 7.85 -6.64
CA ILE A 328 0.78 7.36 -7.47
C ILE A 328 -0.18 8.49 -7.82
N ILE A 329 -0.65 9.23 -6.82
CA ILE A 329 -1.61 10.31 -7.05
C ILE A 329 -1.00 11.39 -7.95
N HIS A 330 0.26 11.77 -7.73
CA HIS A 330 0.98 12.73 -8.54
C HIS A 330 1.17 12.27 -9.99
N ALA A 331 1.39 10.97 -10.23
CA ALA A 331 1.52 10.43 -11.59
C ALA A 331 0.25 10.64 -12.43
N HIS A 332 -0.93 10.58 -11.81
CA HIS A 332 -2.23 10.73 -12.49
C HIS A 332 -2.81 12.15 -12.39
N TYR A 333 -2.55 12.83 -11.28
CA TYR A 333 -3.14 14.12 -10.87
C TYR A 333 -2.09 15.09 -10.32
N PRO A 334 -1.11 15.52 -11.15
CA PRO A 334 0.01 16.35 -10.68
C PRO A 334 -0.46 17.67 -10.07
N LYS A 335 -1.45 18.35 -10.68
CA LYS A 335 -2.02 19.60 -10.14
C LYS A 335 -2.54 19.45 -8.72
N ALA A 336 -3.31 18.39 -8.45
CA ALA A 336 -3.83 18.12 -7.11
C ALA A 336 -2.69 17.87 -6.11
N ALA A 337 -1.66 17.12 -6.52
CA ALA A 337 -0.52 16.80 -5.69
C ALA A 337 0.39 18.02 -5.39
N GLU A 338 0.64 18.88 -6.37
CA GLU A 338 1.45 20.10 -6.22
C GLU A 338 0.83 21.05 -5.19
N THR A 339 -0.51 21.22 -5.21
CA THR A 339 -1.20 22.07 -4.22
C THR A 339 -0.99 21.61 -2.77
N MET A 340 -0.74 20.32 -2.56
CA MET A 340 -0.53 19.75 -1.22
C MET A 340 0.91 19.90 -0.73
N ILE A 341 1.89 20.06 -1.62
CA ILE A 341 3.27 20.36 -1.23
C ILE A 341 3.36 21.78 -0.64
N GLU A 342 2.59 22.71 -1.19
CA GLU A 342 2.60 24.12 -0.81
C GLU A 342 1.81 24.41 0.47
N GLN A 343 0.94 23.48 0.91
CA GLN A 343 0.14 23.71 2.10
C GLN A 343 1.02 23.69 3.36
N PRO A 344 0.90 24.70 4.24
CA PRO A 344 1.55 24.67 5.54
C PRO A 344 1.05 23.45 6.33
N LYS A 345 1.92 22.91 7.20
CA LYS A 345 1.56 21.84 8.15
C LYS A 345 0.18 22.13 8.73
N LEU A 346 -0.70 21.14 8.79
CA LEU A 346 -2.03 21.25 9.42
C LEU A 346 -1.90 21.97 10.77
N GLU A 347 -2.16 23.28 10.79
CA GLU A 347 -2.20 24.08 12.01
C GLU A 347 -3.51 23.73 12.68
N VAL A 348 -3.50 22.62 13.41
CA VAL A 348 -4.53 22.32 14.39
C VAL A 348 -4.42 23.44 15.43
N GLN A 349 -5.31 24.41 15.36
CA GLN A 349 -5.32 25.58 16.25
C GLN A 349 -5.38 25.08 17.69
N GLY A 350 -4.23 25.09 18.38
CA GLY A 350 -4.17 24.73 19.79
C GLY A 350 -5.06 25.66 20.59
N SER A 351 -6.13 25.11 21.14
CA SER A 351 -7.07 25.82 22.01
C SER A 351 -6.74 25.68 23.49
#